data_AF-A0A8T5HVD8-F1
#
_entry.id   AF-A0A8T5HVD8-F1
#
_cell.length_a   1.000
_cell.length_b   1.000
_cell.length_c   1.000
_cell.angle_alpha   90.00
_cell.angle_beta   90.00
_cell.angle_gamma   90.00
#
_symmetry.space_group_name_H-M   'P 1'
#
loop_
_entity.id
_entity.type
_entity.pdbx_description
1 polymer ?
#
loop_
_entity_poly.entity_id
_entity_poly.type
_entity_poly.pdbx_seq_one_letter_code
_entity_poly.pdbx_strand_id
1 'polypeptide(L)'
;MKLDLNYSLKFYWGAVLIVLSVILGTLTKVVFFYPTISSTTRLTMVVTYIISWPILFLGVYWMGKEYADSLRKYLQYKYYHKYVRAGTKKAYEVTKNKTQRVKQGVKTKIENSKEKARSRKLARKNKKIKK
;
A
#
# COMPACT_ATOMS: atom_id res chain seq x y z
N MET A 1 11.13 -10.06 -6.58
CA MET A 1 11.58 -8.90 -5.79
C MET A 1 11.87 -9.41 -4.39
N LYS A 2 13.16 -9.52 -3.99
CA LYS A 2 13.54 -9.92 -2.63
C LYS A 2 13.13 -8.78 -1.71
N LEU A 3 12.23 -9.05 -0.77
CA LEU A 3 11.95 -8.16 0.35
C LEU A 3 13.10 -8.36 1.34
N ASP A 4 14.16 -7.57 1.22
CA ASP A 4 15.12 -7.42 2.31
C ASP A 4 14.39 -6.70 3.45
N LEU A 5 13.73 -7.49 4.29
CA LEU A 5 13.17 -7.05 5.56
C LEU A 5 14.34 -6.81 6.51
N ASN A 6 14.95 -5.63 6.40
CA ASN A 6 15.83 -5.11 7.43
C ASN A 6 15.00 -4.83 8.68
N TYR A 7 14.78 -5.87 9.48
CA TYR A 7 14.16 -5.74 10.80
C TYR A 7 15.07 -4.89 11.68
N SER A 8 14.50 -3.90 12.34
CA SER A 8 15.23 -3.01 13.25
C SER A 8 15.79 -3.80 14.43
N LEU A 9 16.88 -3.32 15.03
CA LEU A 9 17.43 -3.87 16.28
C LEU A 9 16.34 -4.02 17.37
N LYS A 10 15.33 -3.14 17.36
CA LYS A 10 14.18 -3.15 18.27
C LYS A 10 13.27 -4.36 18.10
N PHE A 11 13.12 -4.86 16.87
CA PHE A 11 12.36 -6.08 16.59
C PHE A 11 13.06 -7.32 17.17
N TYR A 12 14.39 -7.42 16.98
CA TYR A 12 15.19 -8.50 17.57
C TYR A 12 15.18 -8.47 19.09
N TRP A 13 15.31 -7.28 19.70
CA TRP A 13 15.16 -7.13 21.14
C TRP A 13 13.77 -7.55 21.64
N GLY A 14 12.70 -7.19 20.92
CA GLY A 14 11.34 -7.64 21.22
C GLY A 14 11.21 -9.17 21.15
N ALA A 15 11.73 -9.80 20.09
CA ALA A 15 11.72 -11.25 19.93
C ALA A 15 12.50 -11.96 21.04
N VAL A 16 13.70 -11.46 21.38
CA VAL A 16 14.51 -11.98 22.49
C VAL A 16 13.75 -11.87 23.82
N LEU A 17 13.12 -10.73 24.10
CA LEU A 17 12.33 -10.54 25.32
C LEU A 17 11.15 -11.51 25.42
N ILE A 18 10.46 -11.77 24.31
CA ILE A 18 9.36 -12.76 24.27
C ILE A 18 9.90 -14.16 24.56
N VAL A 19 10.94 -14.59 23.84
CA VAL A 19 11.54 -15.92 24.01
C VAL A 19 12.04 -16.10 25.43
N LEU A 20 12.75 -15.12 25.98
CA LEU A 20 13.27 -15.15 27.35
C LEU A 20 12.13 -15.22 28.37
N SER A 21 11.07 -14.42 28.19
CA SER A 21 9.91 -14.43 29.09
C SER A 21 9.18 -15.77 29.07
N VAL A 22 8.98 -16.37 27.89
CA VAL A 22 8.36 -17.70 27.76
C VAL A 22 9.22 -18.78 28.43
N ILE A 23 10.54 -18.74 28.25
CA ILE A 23 11.46 -19.68 28.92
C ILE A 23 11.38 -19.52 30.44
N LEU A 24 11.49 -18.29 30.96
CA LEU A 24 11.36 -18.04 32.40
C LEU A 24 9.98 -18.45 32.95
N GLY A 25 8.90 -18.14 32.24
CA GLY A 25 7.54 -18.52 32.61
C GLY A 25 7.31 -20.03 32.62
N THR A 26 8.02 -20.77 31.75
CA THR A 26 7.94 -22.23 31.69
C THR A 26 8.78 -22.86 32.79
N LEU A 27 10.00 -22.38 33.01
CA LEU A 27 10.88 -22.86 34.09
C LEU A 27 10.27 -22.64 35.46
N THR A 28 9.72 -21.45 35.72
CA THR A 28 9.03 -21.14 36.99
C THR A 28 7.87 -22.10 37.25
N LYS A 29 7.08 -22.45 36.24
CA LYS A 29 6.01 -23.46 36.37
C LYS A 29 6.56 -24.85 36.68
N VAL A 30 7.56 -25.33 35.94
CA VAL A 30 8.15 -26.66 36.14
C VAL A 30 8.72 -26.79 37.56
N VAL A 31 9.42 -25.77 38.02
CA VAL A 31 10.03 -25.72 39.35
C VAL A 31 8.98 -25.57 40.46
N PHE A 32 7.87 -24.88 40.20
CA PHE A 32 6.78 -24.71 41.17
C PHE A 32 6.04 -26.02 41.52
N PHE A 33 6.00 -26.99 40.59
CA PHE A 33 5.41 -28.32 40.82
C PHE A 33 6.36 -29.31 41.50
N TYR A 34 7.61 -28.91 41.77
CA TYR A 34 8.56 -29.78 42.45
C TYR A 34 8.23 -29.85 43.96
N PRO A 35 7.95 -31.05 44.52
CA PRO A 35 7.39 -31.18 45.87
C PRO A 35 8.38 -30.88 47.01
N THR A 36 9.69 -30.81 46.73
CA THR A 36 10.75 -30.61 47.73
C THR A 36 11.21 -29.15 47.89
N ILE A 37 10.47 -28.19 47.33
CA ILE A 37 10.86 -26.78 47.34
C ILE A 37 10.43 -26.04 48.60
N SER A 38 11.32 -25.20 49.13
CA SER A 38 11.05 -24.37 50.31
C SER A 38 9.98 -23.32 50.02
N SER A 39 9.18 -22.95 51.03
CA SER A 39 8.11 -21.95 50.92
C SER A 39 8.62 -20.60 50.39
N THR A 40 9.85 -20.21 50.75
CA THR A 40 10.49 -18.97 50.30
C THR A 40 10.80 -19.01 48.80
N THR A 41 11.34 -20.13 48.31
CA THR A 41 11.63 -20.33 46.88
C THR A 41 10.33 -20.39 46.06
N ARG A 42 9.25 -20.91 46.63
CA ARG A 42 7.95 -20.94 45.98
C ARG A 42 7.37 -19.55 45.78
N LEU A 43 7.52 -18.68 46.78
CA LEU A 43 7.02 -17.30 46.74
C LEU A 43 7.83 -16.45 45.75
N THR A 44 9.15 -16.60 45.70
CA THR A 44 9.98 -15.92 44.68
C THR A 44 9.61 -16.35 43.27
N MET A 45 9.35 -17.63 43.02
CA MET A 45 8.90 -18.12 41.70
C MET A 45 7.56 -17.51 41.25
N VAL A 46 6.62 -17.32 42.18
CA VAL A 46 5.33 -16.64 41.88
C VAL A 46 5.57 -15.19 41.49
N VAL A 47 6.42 -14.47 42.24
CA VAL A 47 6.77 -13.08 41.92
C VAL A 47 7.46 -12.98 40.56
N THR A 48 8.43 -13.85 40.28
CA THR A 48 9.12 -13.91 38.97
C THR A 48 8.13 -14.21 37.84
N TYR A 49 7.17 -15.11 38.06
CA TYR A 49 6.13 -15.42 37.10
C TYR A 49 5.25 -14.20 36.81
N ILE A 50 4.81 -13.45 37.83
CA ILE A 50 4.01 -12.24 37.64
C ILE A 50 4.78 -11.17 36.87
N ILE A 51 6.09 -10.99 37.14
CA ILE A 51 6.94 -10.02 36.44
C ILE A 51 7.20 -10.42 34.97
N SER A 52 7.19 -11.72 34.67
CA SER A 52 7.38 -12.19 33.28
C SER A 52 6.28 -11.72 32.32
N TRP A 53 5.06 -11.50 32.83
CA TRP A 53 3.90 -11.10 32.02
C TRP A 53 4.01 -9.69 31.42
N PRO A 54 4.32 -8.63 32.19
CA PRO A 54 4.59 -7.30 31.63
C PRO A 54 5.72 -7.31 30.59
N ILE A 55 6.78 -8.09 30.82
CA ILE A 55 7.91 -8.22 29.89
C ILE A 55 7.45 -8.84 28.57
N LEU A 56 6.60 -9.88 28.65
CA LEU A 56 6.01 -10.52 27.48
C LEU A 56 5.12 -9.54 26.70
N PHE A 57 4.24 -8.82 27.40
CA PHE A 57 3.40 -7.78 26.79
C PHE A 57 4.22 -6.71 26.09
N LEU A 58 5.31 -6.24 26.71
CA LEU A 58 6.17 -5.22 26.15
C LEU A 58 6.90 -5.72 24.90
N GLY A 59 7.43 -6.95 24.94
CA GLY A 59 8.07 -7.60 23.80
C GLY A 59 7.10 -7.78 22.63
N VAL A 60 5.91 -8.31 22.89
CA VAL A 60 4.85 -8.48 21.87
C VAL A 60 4.41 -7.14 21.30
N TYR A 61 4.29 -6.10 22.13
CA TYR A 61 3.89 -4.77 21.67
C TYR A 61 4.93 -4.15 20.73
N TRP A 62 6.22 -4.20 21.08
CA TRP A 62 7.29 -3.71 20.21
C TRP A 62 7.39 -4.50 18.90
N MET A 63 7.35 -5.82 18.98
CA MET A 63 7.45 -6.69 17.81
C MET A 63 6.22 -6.52 16.89
N GLY A 64 5.02 -6.46 17.48
CA GLY A 64 3.76 -6.24 16.77
C GLY A 64 3.68 -4.88 16.10
N LYS A 65 4.21 -3.81 16.74
CA LYS A 65 4.26 -2.48 16.13
C LYS A 65 5.11 -2.46 14.87
N GLU A 66 6.32 -3.03 14.90
CA GLU A 66 7.19 -3.08 13.71
C GLU A 66 6.61 -3.97 12.61
N TYR A 67 5.98 -5.09 12.98
CA TYR A 67 5.31 -5.96 12.04
C TYR A 67 4.13 -5.28 11.35
N ALA A 68 3.26 -4.60 12.12
CA ALA A 68 2.12 -3.86 11.60
C ALA A 68 2.56 -2.71 10.67
N ASP A 69 3.63 -2.00 11.01
CA ASP A 69 4.14 -0.91 10.18
C ASP A 69 4.74 -1.43 8.85
N SER A 70 5.42 -2.56 8.90
CA SER A 70 5.93 -3.25 7.70
C SER A 70 4.77 -3.75 6.82
N LEU A 71 3.73 -4.32 7.42
CA LEU A 71 2.52 -4.74 6.72
C LEU A 71 1.81 -3.56 6.07
N ARG A 72 1.70 -2.43 6.79
CA ARG A 72 1.09 -1.20 6.29
C ARG A 72 1.85 -0.65 5.10
N LYS A 73 3.19 -0.63 5.14
CA LYS A 73 4.03 -0.25 3.99
C LYS A 73 3.79 -1.19 2.80
N TYR A 74 3.75 -2.50 3.03
CA TYR A 74 3.51 -3.48 1.96
C TYR A 74 2.12 -3.31 1.32
N LEU A 75 1.08 -3.15 2.15
CA LEU A 75 -0.29 -2.92 1.68
C LEU A 75 -0.38 -1.59 0.93
N GLN A 76 0.13 -0.50 1.50
CA GLN A 76 0.15 0.80 0.83
C GLN A 76 0.86 0.72 -0.51
N TYR A 77 2.02 0.06 -0.61
CA TYR A 77 2.74 -0.05 -1.88
C TYR A 77 1.96 -0.86 -2.93
N LYS A 78 1.37 -2.00 -2.53
CA LYS A 78 0.55 -2.84 -3.41
C LYS A 78 -0.71 -2.10 -3.91
N TYR A 79 -1.34 -1.32 -3.04
CA TYR A 79 -2.53 -0.55 -3.40
C TYR A 79 -2.21 0.75 -4.14
N TYR A 80 -1.10 1.42 -3.82
CA TYR A 80 -0.67 2.67 -4.46
C TYR A 80 -0.49 2.48 -5.98
N HIS A 81 0.18 1.40 -6.40
CA HIS A 81 0.30 1.09 -7.82
C HIS A 81 -1.06 0.83 -8.50
N LYS A 82 -2.00 0.21 -7.78
CA LYS A 82 -3.33 -0.08 -8.33
C LYS A 82 -4.13 1.20 -8.57
N TYR A 83 -4.14 2.12 -7.61
CA TYR A 83 -4.86 3.39 -7.73
C TYR A 83 -4.19 4.36 -8.70
N VAL A 84 -2.86 4.48 -8.69
CA VAL A 84 -2.13 5.35 -9.62
C VAL A 84 -2.27 4.87 -11.06
N ARG A 85 -2.22 3.55 -11.30
CA ARG A 85 -2.41 2.97 -12.64
C ARG A 85 -3.85 3.15 -13.15
N ALA A 86 -4.84 3.08 -12.28
CA ALA A 86 -6.23 3.35 -12.62
C ALA A 86 -6.46 4.83 -12.97
N GLY A 87 -5.91 5.75 -12.16
CA GLY A 87 -6.00 7.19 -12.39
C GLY A 87 -5.32 7.64 -13.68
N THR A 88 -4.10 7.15 -13.93
CA THR A 88 -3.34 7.46 -15.15
C THR A 88 -4.02 6.91 -16.41
N LYS A 89 -4.54 5.67 -16.37
CA LYS A 89 -5.29 5.11 -17.51
C LYS A 89 -6.55 5.93 -17.83
N LYS A 90 -7.31 6.33 -16.80
CA LYS A 90 -8.50 7.18 -16.97
C LYS A 90 -8.17 8.55 -17.53
N ALA A 91 -7.11 9.20 -17.02
CA ALA A 91 -6.66 10.49 -17.54
C ALA A 91 -6.18 10.39 -19.00
N TYR A 92 -5.47 9.31 -19.35
CA TYR A 92 -5.03 9.05 -20.71
C TYR A 92 -6.20 8.85 -21.68
N GLU A 93 -7.20 8.05 -21.31
CA GLU A 93 -8.40 7.83 -22.12
C GLU A 93 -9.19 9.13 -22.34
N VAL A 94 -9.38 9.94 -21.30
CA VAL A 94 -10.06 11.24 -21.41
C VAL A 94 -9.31 12.17 -22.36
N THR A 95 -7.98 12.23 -22.25
CA THR A 95 -7.13 13.07 -23.10
C THR A 95 -7.21 12.59 -24.55
N LYS A 96 -7.07 11.28 -24.80
CA LYS A 96 -7.16 10.68 -26.13
C LYS A 96 -8.50 10.99 -26.80
N ASN A 97 -9.61 10.84 -26.07
CA ASN A 97 -10.95 11.14 -26.59
C ASN A 97 -11.13 12.63 -26.92
N LYS A 98 -10.59 13.53 -26.08
CA LYS A 98 -10.64 14.97 -26.33
C LYS A 98 -9.81 15.35 -27.56
N THR A 99 -8.62 14.77 -27.72
CA THR A 99 -7.78 14.96 -28.91
C THR A 99 -8.46 14.44 -30.18
N GLN A 100 -9.11 13.28 -30.14
CA GLN A 100 -9.85 12.75 -31.28
C GLN A 100 -11.03 13.65 -31.68
N ARG A 101 -11.81 14.15 -30.72
CA ARG A 101 -12.91 15.10 -31.00
C ARG A 101 -12.41 16.38 -31.65
N VAL A 102 -11.31 16.95 -31.15
CA VAL A 102 -10.71 18.15 -31.76
C VAL A 102 -10.23 17.84 -33.18
N LYS A 103 -9.55 16.71 -33.40
CA LYS A 103 -9.11 16.30 -34.75
C LYS A 103 -10.28 16.14 -35.72
N GLN A 104 -11.38 15.54 -35.28
CA GLN A 104 -12.60 15.39 -36.08
C GLN A 104 -13.25 16.75 -36.37
N GLY A 105 -13.36 17.63 -35.37
CA GLY A 105 -13.89 18.98 -35.55
C GLY A 105 -13.07 19.85 -36.51
N VAL A 106 -11.74 19.70 -36.51
CA VAL A 106 -10.86 20.38 -37.46
C VAL A 106 -11.06 19.82 -38.88
N LYS A 107 -11.16 18.49 -39.03
CA LYS A 107 -11.41 17.87 -40.34
C LYS A 107 -12.73 18.32 -40.96
N THR A 108 -13.82 18.30 -40.19
CA THR A 108 -15.14 18.75 -40.67
C THR A 108 -15.14 20.24 -41.00
N LYS A 109 -14.44 21.08 -40.22
CA LYS A 109 -14.31 22.51 -40.53
C LYS A 109 -13.54 22.76 -41.84
N ILE A 110 -12.50 21.97 -42.10
CA ILE A 110 -11.73 22.02 -43.35
C ILE A 110 -12.60 21.55 -44.54
N GLU A 111 -13.36 20.45 -44.39
CA GLU A 111 -14.27 19.96 -45.43
C GLU A 111 -15.35 20.99 -45.78
N ASN A 112 -16.06 21.52 -44.77
CA ASN A 112 -17.08 22.55 -44.97
C ASN A 112 -16.50 23.80 -45.65
N SER A 113 -15.25 24.16 -45.33
CA SER A 113 -14.57 25.29 -45.97
C SER A 113 -14.23 25.01 -47.44
N LYS A 114 -13.78 23.79 -47.76
CA LYS A 114 -13.51 23.36 -49.14
C LYS A 114 -14.79 23.30 -49.97
N GLU A 115 -15.87 22.79 -49.40
CA GLU A 115 -17.18 22.68 -50.05
C GLU A 115 -17.76 24.08 -50.35
N LYS A 116 -17.69 24.99 -49.38
CA LYS A 116 -18.10 26.40 -49.54
C LYS A 116 -17.26 27.15 -50.58
N ALA A 117 -15.98 26.81 -50.72
CA ALA A 117 -15.13 27.36 -51.78
C ALA A 117 -15.50 26.81 -53.17
N ARG A 118 -15.84 25.51 -53.27
CA ARG A 118 -16.30 24.88 -54.52
C ARG A 118 -17.64 25.45 -54.98
N SER A 119 -18.62 25.57 -54.09
CA SER A 119 -19.94 26.14 -54.42
C SER A 119 -19.84 27.60 -54.87
N ARG A 120 -18.98 28.42 -54.25
CA ARG A 120 -18.68 29.79 -54.70
C ARG A 120 -18.04 29.83 -56.09
N LYS A 121 -17.13 28.91 -56.42
CA LYS A 121 -16.53 28.81 -57.77
C LYS A 121 -17.58 28.42 -58.82
N LEU A 122 -18.44 27.45 -58.52
CA LEU A 122 -19.54 27.04 -59.40
C LEU A 122 -20.55 28.17 -59.64
N ALA A 123 -20.94 28.89 -58.59
CA ALA A 123 -21.85 30.05 -58.71
C ALA A 123 -21.26 31.16 -59.59
N ARG A 124 -19.94 31.45 -59.46
CA ARG A 124 -19.25 32.42 -60.32
C ARG A 124 -19.18 31.96 -61.78
N LYS A 125 -18.99 30.67 -62.04
CA LYS A 125 -18.97 30.10 -63.39
C LYS A 125 -20.34 30.21 -64.06
N ASN A 126 -21.42 29.84 -63.36
CA ASN A 126 -22.79 29.97 -63.89
C ASN A 126 -23.20 31.43 -64.15
N LYS A 127 -22.72 32.38 -63.35
CA LYS A 127 -22.98 33.81 -63.57
C LYS A 127 -22.27 34.38 -64.79
N LYS A 128 -21.15 33.78 -65.23
CA LYS A 128 -20.45 34.14 -66.48
C LYS A 128 -21.08 33.55 -67.74
N ILE A 129 -21.85 32.46 -67.63
CA ILE A 129 -22.51 31.80 -68.77
C ILE A 129 -23.86 32.46 -69.11
N LYS A 130 -24.48 33.15 -68.13
CA LYS A 130 -25.75 33.90 -68.30
C LYS A 130 -25.58 35.36 -68.76
N LYS A 131 -24.35 35.82 -68.97
CA LYS A 131 -24.02 37.14 -69.53
C LYS A 131 -23.46 36.93 -70.92
#